data_AF-A0A0D8FQQ8-F1
#
_entry.id   AF-A0A0D8FQQ8-F1
#
_cell.length_a   1.000
_cell.length_b   1.000
_cell.length_c   1.000
_cell.angle_alpha   90.00
_cell.angle_beta   90.00
_cell.angle_gamma   90.00
#
_symmetry.space_group_name_H-M   'P 1'
#
loop_
_entity.id
_entity.type
_entity.pdbx_description
1 polymer ?
#
loop_
_entity_poly.entity_id
_entity_poly.type
_entity_poly.pdbx_seq_one_letter_code
_entity_poly.pdbx_strand_id
1 'polypeptide(L)'
;MRSLSQQQLAGITVLRSQSDALQSLLPVILEKEVIVKDVVLEVAKVGRDSGFELIFSGGTSLSQGWGLIERISEDVDFRVIAPEFPSKNSKSKALSRLKAELGHALRGAGFDIDGEIIGRDSNR
;
A
#
# COMPACT_ATOMS: atom_id res chain seq x y z
N MET A 1 -0.32 12.21 7.35
CA MET A 1 -1.20 11.57 6.32
C MET A 1 -1.03 12.30 4.99
N ARG A 2 -0.86 11.59 3.86
CA ARG A 2 -0.63 12.23 2.55
C ARG A 2 -1.86 13.01 2.07
N SER A 3 -1.66 14.24 1.62
CA SER A 3 -2.70 15.01 0.92
C SER A 3 -2.81 14.58 -0.55
N LEU A 4 -4.04 14.49 -1.05
CA LEU A 4 -4.33 14.19 -2.45
C LEU A 4 -3.97 15.37 -3.36
N SER A 5 -3.57 15.06 -4.59
CA SER A 5 -3.35 16.11 -5.59
C SER A 5 -4.67 16.72 -6.06
N GLN A 6 -4.61 17.93 -6.62
CA GLN A 6 -5.79 18.60 -7.20
C GLN A 6 -6.46 17.75 -8.29
N GLN A 7 -5.68 16.99 -9.06
CA GLN A 7 -6.21 16.06 -10.06
C GLN A 7 -6.99 14.90 -9.43
N GLN A 8 -6.50 14.36 -8.30
CA GLN A 8 -7.18 13.27 -7.59
C GLN A 8 -8.49 13.76 -6.96
N LEU A 9 -8.48 14.94 -6.34
CA LEU A 9 -9.68 15.57 -5.79
C LEU A 9 -10.73 15.83 -6.88
N ALA A 10 -10.31 16.41 -8.01
CA ALA A 10 -11.20 16.62 -9.16
C ALA A 10 -11.78 15.29 -9.67
N GLY A 11 -10.97 14.23 -9.76
CA GLY A 11 -11.43 12.89 -10.13
C GLY A 11 -12.49 12.33 -9.19
N ILE A 12 -12.30 12.49 -7.87
CA ILE A 12 -13.30 12.09 -6.86
C ILE A 12 -14.60 12.87 -7.07
N THR A 13 -14.53 14.19 -7.27
CA THR A 13 -15.72 15.02 -7.53
C THR A 13 -16.49 14.54 -8.76
N VAL A 14 -15.79 14.24 -9.86
CA VAL A 14 -16.40 13.73 -11.10
C VAL A 14 -17.02 12.36 -10.91
N LEU A 15 -16.35 11.42 -10.23
CA LEU A 15 -16.90 10.08 -9.98
C LEU A 15 -18.15 10.13 -9.11
N ARG A 16 -18.17 11.01 -8.11
CA ARG A 16 -19.34 11.19 -7.23
C ARG A 16 -20.54 11.79 -7.96
N SER A 17 -20.34 12.66 -8.95
CA SER A 17 -21.45 13.23 -9.71
C SER A 17 -22.06 12.27 -10.74
N GLN A 18 -21.43 11.12 -10.97
CA GLN A 18 -21.87 10.10 -11.94
C GLN A 18 -22.59 8.91 -11.30
N SER A 19 -22.66 8.83 -9.97
CA SER A 19 -23.24 7.70 -9.26
C SER A 19 -23.89 8.13 -7.95
N ASP A 20 -25.21 7.94 -7.83
CA ASP A 20 -25.97 8.23 -6.60
C ASP A 20 -25.38 7.49 -5.38
N ALA A 21 -24.91 6.25 -5.60
CA ALA A 21 -24.25 5.47 -4.56
C ALA A 21 -22.97 6.16 -4.07
N LEU A 22 -22.10 6.62 -4.97
CA LEU A 22 -20.85 7.33 -4.61
C LEU A 22 -21.12 8.74 -4.07
N GLN A 23 -22.18 9.38 -4.54
CA GLN A 23 -22.64 10.67 -4.01
C GLN A 23 -23.03 10.54 -2.54
N SER A 24 -23.69 9.43 -2.16
CA SER A 24 -24.10 9.15 -0.79
C SER A 24 -22.94 8.83 0.17
N LEU A 25 -21.78 8.42 -0.35
CA LEU A 25 -20.58 8.16 0.45
C LEU A 25 -19.94 9.46 0.91
N LEU A 26 -19.38 9.43 2.12
CA LEU A 26 -18.56 10.52 2.62
C LEU A 26 -17.30 10.64 1.73
N PRO A 27 -16.90 11.86 1.30
CA PRO A 27 -15.74 12.06 0.43
C PRO A 27 -14.47 11.38 0.95
N VAL A 28 -14.26 11.45 2.27
CA VAL A 28 -13.12 10.84 2.97
C VAL A 28 -12.96 9.33 2.71
N ILE A 29 -14.04 8.61 2.42
CA ILE A 29 -13.99 7.19 2.07
C ILE A 29 -13.27 7.00 0.74
N LEU A 30 -13.64 7.79 -0.28
CA LEU A 30 -13.00 7.73 -1.60
C LEU A 30 -11.58 8.25 -1.57
N GLU A 31 -11.33 9.30 -0.79
CA GLU A 31 -9.97 9.80 -0.56
C GLU A 31 -9.07 8.70 0.00
N LYS A 32 -9.57 7.96 0.99
CA LYS A 32 -8.84 6.83 1.59
C LYS A 32 -8.57 5.72 0.59
N GLU A 33 -9.54 5.35 -0.25
CA GLU A 33 -9.34 4.32 -1.28
C GLU A 33 -8.28 4.74 -2.31
N VAL A 34 -8.23 6.02 -2.69
CA VAL A 34 -7.17 6.53 -3.57
C VAL A 34 -5.79 6.43 -2.90
N ILE A 35 -5.70 6.73 -1.61
CA ILE A 35 -4.46 6.58 -0.81
C ILE A 35 -4.03 5.11 -0.78
N VAL A 36 -4.95 4.17 -0.47
CA VAL A 36 -4.67 2.72 -0.46
C VAL A 36 -4.14 2.27 -1.83
N LYS A 37 -4.80 2.67 -2.91
CA LYS A 37 -4.38 2.34 -4.28
C LYS A 37 -2.97 2.87 -4.57
N ASP A 38 -2.66 4.11 -4.18
CA ASP A 38 -1.33 4.68 -4.39
C ASP A 38 -0.24 3.96 -3.56
N VAL A 39 -0.54 3.56 -2.32
CA VAL A 39 0.37 2.72 -1.50
C VAL A 39 0.63 1.39 -2.19
N VAL A 40 -0.42 0.71 -2.66
CA VAL A 40 -0.29 -0.60 -3.33
C VAL A 40 0.59 -0.52 -4.57
N LEU A 41 0.40 0.51 -5.40
CA LEU A 41 1.20 0.72 -6.59
C LEU A 41 2.68 0.98 -6.27
N GLU A 42 2.96 1.80 -5.25
CA GLU A 42 4.33 2.13 -4.88
C GLU A 42 5.06 0.93 -4.26
N VAL A 43 4.39 0.20 -3.35
CA VAL A 43 4.94 -1.02 -2.75
C VAL A 43 5.22 -2.07 -3.83
N ALA A 44 4.28 -2.31 -4.75
CA ALA A 44 4.46 -3.27 -5.83
C ALA A 44 5.63 -2.90 -6.76
N LYS A 45 5.85 -1.59 -7.00
CA LYS A 45 6.98 -1.09 -7.77
C LYS A 45 8.32 -1.37 -7.08
N VAL A 46 8.43 -1.05 -5.79
CA VAL A 46 9.64 -1.34 -5.00
C VAL A 46 9.96 -2.83 -5.00
N GLY A 47 8.95 -3.70 -4.80
CA GLY A 47 9.15 -5.15 -4.87
C GLY A 47 9.82 -5.60 -6.18
N ARG A 48 9.26 -5.16 -7.32
CA ARG A 48 9.81 -5.48 -8.66
C ARG A 48 11.26 -5.01 -8.82
N ASP A 49 11.55 -3.78 -8.41
CA ASP A 49 12.88 -3.18 -8.58
C ASP A 49 13.93 -3.83 -7.66
N SER A 50 13.50 -4.34 -6.50
CA SER A 50 14.38 -4.96 -5.50
C SER A 50 14.52 -6.48 -5.64
N GLY A 51 13.82 -7.10 -6.59
CA GLY A 51 13.83 -8.55 -6.81
C GLY A 51 13.06 -9.36 -5.75
N PHE A 52 12.10 -8.72 -5.08
CA PHE A 52 11.18 -9.37 -4.14
C PHE A 52 9.78 -9.44 -4.73
N GLU A 53 9.04 -10.52 -4.47
CA GLU A 53 7.61 -10.54 -4.81
C GLU A 53 6.82 -10.05 -3.59
N LEU A 54 6.18 -8.90 -3.75
CA LEU A 54 5.30 -8.30 -2.74
C LEU A 54 3.84 -8.54 -3.14
N ILE A 55 3.26 -9.58 -2.54
CA ILE A 55 1.91 -10.04 -2.88
C ILE A 55 0.90 -9.29 -2.03
N PHE A 56 0.07 -8.45 -2.67
CA PHE A 56 -1.04 -7.78 -2.00
C PHE A 56 -2.04 -8.81 -1.48
N SER A 57 -2.35 -8.75 -0.18
CA SER A 57 -3.06 -9.80 0.54
C SER A 57 -3.98 -9.22 1.62
N GLY A 58 -4.49 -10.08 2.51
CA GLY A 58 -5.37 -9.66 3.60
C GLY A 58 -6.77 -9.25 3.14
N GLY A 59 -7.53 -8.64 4.04
CA GLY A 59 -8.93 -8.28 3.81
C GLY A 59 -9.12 -7.23 2.70
N THR A 60 -8.17 -6.31 2.56
CA THR A 60 -8.21 -5.25 1.55
C THR A 60 -8.02 -5.80 0.14
N SER A 61 -7.23 -6.86 -0.03
CA SER A 61 -7.12 -7.55 -1.33
C SER A 61 -8.42 -8.27 -1.72
N LEU A 62 -9.17 -8.79 -0.74
CA LEU A 62 -10.46 -9.45 -1.00
C LEU A 62 -11.52 -8.44 -1.45
N SER A 63 -11.55 -7.24 -0.88
CA SER A 63 -12.48 -6.18 -1.32
C SER A 63 -12.03 -5.51 -2.61
N GLN A 64 -10.79 -5.00 -2.68
CA GLN A 64 -10.31 -4.16 -3.78
C GLN A 64 -9.73 -4.91 -4.97
N GLY A 65 -9.18 -6.12 -4.75
CA GLY A 65 -8.60 -6.93 -5.82
C GLY A 65 -9.59 -7.93 -6.41
N TRP A 66 -10.38 -8.59 -5.55
CA TRP A 66 -11.26 -9.69 -5.95
C TRP A 66 -12.75 -9.36 -5.91
N GLY A 67 -13.17 -8.28 -5.24
CA GLY A 67 -14.59 -7.92 -5.08
C GLY A 67 -15.41 -8.95 -4.31
N LEU A 68 -14.77 -9.74 -3.43
CA LEU A 68 -15.41 -10.84 -2.70
C LEU A 68 -16.16 -10.39 -1.44
N ILE A 69 -15.83 -9.20 -0.92
CA ILE A 69 -16.44 -8.65 0.30
C ILE A 69 -16.68 -7.14 0.13
N GLU A 70 -17.79 -6.67 0.67
CA GLU A 70 -18.16 -5.25 0.69
C GLU A 70 -17.88 -4.65 2.07
N ARG A 71 -16.62 -4.33 2.32
CA ARG A 71 -16.22 -3.61 3.53
C ARG A 71 -15.17 -2.55 3.24
N ILE A 72 -15.21 -1.51 4.05
CA ILE A 72 -14.16 -0.50 4.09
C ILE A 72 -12.97 -1.10 4.85
N SER A 73 -11.78 -1.07 4.25
CA SER A 73 -10.54 -1.53 4.88
C SER A 73 -9.53 -0.38 4.90
N GLU A 74 -8.86 -0.18 6.04
CA GLU A 74 -7.85 0.87 6.22
C GLU A 74 -6.44 0.32 6.01
N ASP A 75 -6.21 -0.91 6.45
CA ASP A 75 -4.89 -1.55 6.39
C ASP A 75 -4.56 -2.07 4.99
N VAL A 76 -3.27 -2.18 4.68
CA VAL A 76 -2.79 -2.78 3.42
C VAL A 76 -1.74 -3.83 3.75
N ASP A 77 -2.08 -5.10 3.52
CA ASP A 77 -1.23 -6.23 3.87
C ASP A 77 -0.46 -6.76 2.67
N PHE A 78 0.84 -7.03 2.84
CA PHE A 78 1.67 -7.68 1.83
C PHE A 78 2.35 -8.92 2.39
N ARG A 79 2.35 -10.00 1.60
CA ARG A 79 3.29 -11.11 1.80
C ARG A 79 4.57 -10.83 1.03
N VAL A 80 5.70 -11.06 1.67
CA VAL A 80 7.03 -10.89 1.08
C VAL A 80 7.58 -12.26 0.72
N ILE A 81 7.75 -12.54 -0.57
CA ILE A 81 8.50 -13.69 -1.07
C ILE A 81 9.90 -13.20 -1.41
N ALA A 82 10.85 -13.68 -0.63
CA ALA A 82 12.26 -13.34 -0.78
C ALA A 82 12.93 -14.36 -1.71
N PRO A 83 13.88 -13.92 -2.57
CA PRO A 83 14.68 -14.86 -3.35
C PRO A 83 15.53 -15.73 -2.42
N GLU A 84 16.13 -16.78 -2.99
CA GLU A 84 17.09 -17.60 -2.24
C GLU A 84 18.33 -16.78 -1.87
N PHE A 85 18.77 -16.92 -0.63
CA PHE A 85 19.97 -16.27 -0.12
C PHE A 85 20.92 -17.32 0.45
N PRO A 86 22.25 -17.14 0.29
CA PRO A 86 23.25 -18.12 0.73
C PRO A 86 23.33 -18.26 2.25
N SER A 87 22.79 -17.31 3.01
CA SER A 87 22.76 -17.35 4.48
C SER A 87 21.57 -16.59 5.07
N LYS A 88 21.24 -16.90 6.33
CA LYS A 88 20.27 -16.12 7.12
C LYS A 88 20.68 -14.64 7.24
N ASN A 89 21.98 -14.37 7.39
CA ASN A 89 22.49 -13.01 7.52
C ASN A 89 22.30 -12.20 6.23
N SER A 90 22.59 -12.79 5.06
CA SER A 90 22.35 -12.12 3.77
C SER A 90 20.86 -11.85 3.52
N LYS A 91 19.97 -12.78 3.90
CA LYS A 91 18.51 -12.57 3.83
C LYS A 91 18.07 -11.42 4.73
N SER A 92 18.53 -11.39 5.98
CA SER A 92 18.21 -10.33 6.93
C SER A 92 18.65 -8.94 6.44
N LYS A 93 19.87 -8.85 5.87
CA LYS A 93 20.38 -7.62 5.27
C LYS A 93 19.54 -7.16 4.08
N ALA A 94 19.12 -8.09 3.22
CA ALA A 94 18.29 -7.80 2.06
C ALA A 94 16.88 -7.32 2.49
N LEU A 95 16.25 -7.96 3.48
CA LEU A 95 14.96 -7.52 4.02
C LEU A 95 15.06 -6.14 4.69
N SER A 96 16.16 -5.86 5.39
CA SER A 96 16.42 -4.54 5.99
C SER A 96 16.56 -3.46 4.92
N ARG A 97 17.22 -3.78 3.79
CA ARG A 97 17.33 -2.89 2.63
C ARG A 97 15.97 -2.62 1.99
N LEU A 98 15.20 -3.68 1.75
CA LEU A 98 13.83 -3.57 1.23
C LEU A 98 12.96 -2.66 2.10
N LYS A 99 13.03 -2.82 3.43
CA LYS A 99 12.31 -1.96 4.39
C LYS A 99 12.69 -0.47 4.22
N ALA A 100 13.98 -0.19 4.04
CA ALA A 100 14.46 1.17 3.82
C ALA A 100 14.01 1.73 2.46
N GLU A 101 14.07 0.92 1.40
CA GLU A 101 13.61 1.28 0.05
C GLU A 101 12.10 1.60 0.05
N LEU A 102 11.28 0.77 0.68
CA LEU A 102 9.84 1.02 0.86
C LEU A 102 9.61 2.35 1.60
N GLY A 103 10.33 2.57 2.69
CA GLY A 103 10.25 3.82 3.45
C GLY A 103 10.67 5.06 2.66
N HIS A 104 11.66 4.92 1.76
CA HIS A 104 12.10 6.01 0.91
C HIS A 104 11.10 6.29 -0.22
N ALA A 105 10.62 5.24 -0.89
CA ALA A 105 9.66 5.31 -1.98
C ALA A 105 8.34 5.94 -1.52
N LEU A 106 7.79 5.50 -0.39
CA LEU A 106 6.56 6.06 0.16
C LEU A 106 6.73 7.53 0.57
N ARG A 107 7.85 7.91 1.21
CA ARG A 107 8.13 9.33 1.49
C ARG A 107 8.25 10.15 0.20
N GLY A 108 8.92 9.61 -0.82
CA GLY A 108 9.03 10.22 -2.15
C GLY A 108 7.67 10.39 -2.84
N ALA A 109 6.74 9.47 -2.60
CA ALA A 109 5.34 9.57 -3.04
C ALA A 109 4.49 10.55 -2.21
N GLY A 110 5.07 11.20 -1.19
CA GLY A 110 4.40 12.19 -0.34
C GLY A 110 3.69 11.61 0.88
N PHE A 111 3.97 10.35 1.24
CA PHE A 111 3.46 9.77 2.47
C PHE A 111 4.29 10.23 3.68
N ASP A 112 3.57 10.81 4.63
CA ASP A 112 4.12 11.22 5.91
C ASP A 112 4.26 9.99 6.81
N ILE A 113 5.44 9.38 6.79
CA ILE A 113 5.79 8.22 7.61
C ILE A 113 6.53 8.72 8.84
N ASP A 114 5.76 8.99 9.88
CA ASP A 114 6.25 9.32 11.22
C ASP A 114 6.85 8.07 11.89
N GLY A 115 8.03 8.24 12.48
CA GLY A 115 8.69 7.19 13.27
C GLY A 115 9.47 6.14 12.48
N GLU A 116 9.97 5.15 13.21
CA GLU A 116 10.76 4.06 12.64
C GLU A 116 9.86 3.01 11.99
N ILE A 117 10.23 2.57 10.78
CA ILE A 117 9.57 1.42 10.15
C ILE A 117 10.01 0.17 10.89
N ILE A 118 9.08 -0.44 11.61
CA ILE A 118 9.36 -1.59 12.49
C ILE A 118 9.38 -2.88 11.67
N GLY A 119 10.45 -3.66 11.82
CA GLY A 119 10.50 -5.05 11.36
C GLY A 119 10.51 -5.97 12.59
N ARG A 120 9.61 -6.96 12.64
CA ARG A 120 9.62 -8.00 13.68
C ARG A 120 9.88 -9.35 13.04
N ASP A 121 10.79 -10.12 13.61
CA ASP A 121 10.95 -11.55 13.35
C ASP A 121 10.22 -12.30 14.46
N SER A 122 8.89 -12.31 14.40
CA SER A 122 8.02 -12.92 15.42
C SER A 122 7.93 -14.44 15.34
N ASN A 123 8.77 -15.09 14.52
CA ASN A 123 8.89 -16.55 14.43
C ASN A 123 9.98 -17.12 15.37
N ARG A 124 10.15 -16.53 16.56
CA ARG A 124 11.13 -16.99 17.54
C ARG A 124 10.48 -17.60 18.76
#